data_AF-A0A529XQ73-F1
#
_entry.id   AF-A0A529XQ73-F1
#
_cell.length_a   1.000
_cell.length_b   1.000
_cell.length_c   1.000
_cell.angle_alpha   90.00
_cell.angle_beta   90.00
_cell.angle_gamma   90.00
#
_symmetry.space_group_name_H-M   'P 1'
#
loop_
_entity.id
_entity.type
_entity.pdbx_description
1 polymer ?
#
loop_
_entity_poly.entity_id
_entity_poly.type
_entity_poly.pdbx_seq_one_letter_code
_entity_poly.pdbx_strand_id
1 'polypeptide(L)'
;ACADALETEGYQVTRVDVSRDVGSVLAELKPDVAFNALHGPFGEDGTIQGILEYLAIPYTHSGVLASALAMNKEQAKKVARAAGIPVAESKVVNRFAVKDVHPMKPPYV
;
A
#
# COMPACT_ATOMS: atom_id res chain seq x y z
N ALA A 1 -2.54 -16.36 11.33
CA ALA A 1 -2.94 -15.31 12.29
C ALA A 1 -4.25 -14.63 11.87
N CYS A 2 -4.29 -13.75 10.86
CA CYS A 2 -5.53 -13.06 10.48
C CYS A 2 -6.62 -14.02 9.94
N ALA A 3 -6.27 -14.91 9.02
CA ALA A 3 -7.23 -15.89 8.49
C ALA A 3 -7.81 -16.79 9.57
N ASP A 4 -6.96 -17.31 10.47
CA ASP A 4 -7.40 -18.20 11.55
C ASP A 4 -8.31 -17.47 12.56
N ALA A 5 -8.05 -16.18 12.82
CA ALA A 5 -8.93 -15.34 13.64
C ALA A 5 -10.30 -15.13 12.97
N LEU A 6 -10.32 -14.83 11.67
CA LEU A 6 -11.58 -14.70 10.91
C LEU A 6 -12.37 -16.01 10.89
N GLU A 7 -11.70 -17.16 10.71
CA GLU A 7 -12.35 -18.47 10.80
C GLU A 7 -12.94 -18.73 12.19
N THR A 8 -12.21 -18.34 13.25
CA THR A 8 -12.68 -18.46 14.65
C THR A 8 -13.92 -17.60 14.92
N GLU A 9 -13.99 -16.41 14.33
CA GLU A 9 -15.17 -15.52 14.38
C GLU A 9 -16.33 -16.02 13.49
N GLY A 10 -16.16 -17.15 12.79
CA GLY A 10 -17.21 -17.81 12.02
C GLY A 10 -17.33 -17.36 10.56
N TYR A 11 -16.38 -16.58 10.05
CA TYR A 11 -16.35 -16.22 8.63
C TYR A 11 -15.89 -17.40 7.76
N GLN A 12 -16.47 -17.54 6.57
CA GLN A 12 -15.92 -18.42 5.54
C GLN A 12 -14.71 -17.75 4.90
N VAL A 13 -13.52 -18.31 5.11
CA VAL A 13 -12.27 -17.71 4.65
C VAL A 13 -11.67 -18.51 3.49
N THR A 14 -11.41 -17.82 2.39
CA THR A 14 -10.55 -18.34 1.32
C THR A 14 -9.24 -17.57 1.35
N ARG A 15 -8.12 -18.28 1.56
CA ARG A 15 -6.78 -17.69 1.53
C ARG A 15 -6.32 -17.61 0.07
N VAL A 16 -5.91 -16.43 -0.38
CA VAL A 16 -5.44 -16.19 -1.76
C VAL A 16 -4.04 -15.61 -1.71
N ASP A 17 -3.08 -16.32 -2.32
CA ASP A 17 -1.76 -15.77 -2.61
C ASP A 17 -1.82 -14.98 -3.91
N VAL A 18 -1.42 -13.70 -3.84
CA VAL A 18 -1.58 -12.79 -4.98
C VAL A 18 -0.53 -13.06 -6.05
N SER A 19 -1.03 -13.24 -7.26
CA SER A 19 -0.30 -13.54 -8.47
C SER A 19 -0.86 -12.67 -9.62
N ARG A 20 -0.27 -12.76 -10.81
CA ARG A 20 -0.70 -11.94 -11.97
C ARG A 20 -2.14 -12.22 -12.41
N ASP A 21 -2.67 -13.39 -12.07
CA ASP A 21 -4.02 -13.85 -12.33
C ASP A 21 -5.02 -13.52 -11.20
N VAL A 22 -4.62 -12.73 -10.20
CA VAL A 22 -5.50 -12.39 -9.06
C VAL A 22 -6.83 -11.79 -9.49
N GLY A 23 -6.86 -11.04 -10.60
CA GLY A 23 -8.10 -10.50 -11.16
C GLY A 23 -9.10 -11.59 -11.57
N SER A 24 -8.65 -12.66 -12.24
CA SER A 24 -9.52 -13.79 -12.59
C SER A 24 -9.89 -14.62 -11.37
N VAL A 25 -8.95 -14.86 -10.46
CA VAL A 25 -9.21 -15.60 -9.21
C VAL A 25 -10.31 -14.91 -8.40
N LEU A 26 -10.24 -13.59 -8.23
CA LEU A 26 -11.26 -12.83 -7.50
C LEU A 26 -12.60 -12.79 -8.23
N ALA A 27 -12.60 -12.68 -9.56
CA ALA A 27 -13.83 -12.69 -10.36
C ALA A 27 -14.57 -14.04 -10.31
N GLU A 28 -13.84 -15.14 -10.16
CA GLU A 28 -14.39 -16.49 -9.97
C GLU A 28 -14.86 -16.70 -8.53
N LEU A 29 -14.04 -16.31 -7.54
CA LEU A 29 -14.31 -16.49 -6.12
C LEU A 29 -15.50 -15.64 -5.63
N LYS A 30 -15.65 -14.43 -6.17
CA LYS A 30 -16.71 -13.46 -5.81
C LYS A 30 -16.90 -13.28 -4.29
N PRO A 31 -15.83 -12.93 -3.55
CA PRO A 31 -15.95 -12.74 -2.11
C PRO A 31 -16.83 -11.53 -1.77
N ASP A 32 -17.53 -11.59 -0.64
CA ASP A 32 -18.31 -10.45 -0.13
C ASP A 32 -17.40 -9.31 0.35
N VAL A 33 -16.19 -9.64 0.81
CA VAL A 33 -15.17 -8.69 1.27
C VAL A 33 -13.77 -9.30 1.14
N ALA A 34 -12.79 -8.47 0.78
CA ALA A 34 -11.37 -8.84 0.80
C ALA A 34 -10.66 -8.25 2.03
N PHE A 35 -10.09 -9.12 2.87
CA PHE A 35 -9.12 -8.69 3.86
C PHE A 35 -7.74 -8.58 3.19
N ASN A 36 -7.28 -7.36 2.92
CA ASN A 36 -5.96 -7.15 2.33
C ASN A 36 -4.86 -7.31 3.40
N ALA A 37 -4.11 -8.41 3.31
CA ALA A 37 -2.97 -8.73 4.17
C ALA A 37 -1.61 -8.59 3.45
N LEU A 38 -1.56 -7.83 2.35
CA LEU A 38 -0.33 -7.55 1.63
C LEU A 38 0.44 -6.39 2.25
N HIS A 39 1.76 -6.40 2.08
CA HIS A 39 2.66 -5.35 2.52
C HIS A 39 3.57 -4.89 1.37
N GLY A 40 3.90 -3.61 1.38
CA GLY A 40 4.85 -3.00 0.46
C GLY A 40 4.31 -2.83 -0.97
N PRO A 41 5.20 -2.91 -1.98
CA PRO A 41 4.82 -2.79 -3.39
C PRO A 41 3.69 -3.75 -3.76
N PHE A 42 2.79 -3.28 -4.61
CA PHE A 42 1.55 -3.96 -5.03
C PHE A 42 0.46 -4.13 -3.95
N GLY A 43 0.83 -4.14 -2.66
CA GLY A 43 -0.10 -4.30 -1.55
C GLY A 43 -0.59 -2.99 -0.93
N GLU A 44 0.31 -2.04 -0.74
CA GLU A 44 0.08 -0.77 -0.05
C GLU A 44 0.23 0.46 -0.97
N ASP A 45 0.51 0.25 -2.26
CA ASP A 45 0.78 1.32 -3.23
C ASP A 45 -0.41 1.69 -4.12
N GLY A 46 -1.57 1.07 -3.89
CA GLY A 46 -2.79 1.29 -4.66
C GLY A 46 -3.02 0.27 -5.79
N THR A 47 -2.07 -0.63 -6.07
CA THR A 47 -2.19 -1.58 -7.19
C THR A 47 -3.33 -2.59 -6.98
N ILE A 48 -3.27 -3.38 -5.90
CA ILE A 48 -4.34 -4.37 -5.62
C ILE A 48 -5.68 -3.70 -5.36
N GLN A 49 -5.65 -2.51 -4.74
CA GLN A 49 -6.84 -1.70 -4.50
C GLN A 49 -7.53 -1.35 -5.83
N GLY A 50 -6.76 -1.02 -6.87
CA GLY A 50 -7.33 -0.73 -8.19
C GLY A 50 -8.09 -1.92 -8.78
N ILE A 51 -7.61 -3.14 -8.56
CA ILE A 51 -8.30 -4.36 -8.98
C ILE A 51 -9.60 -4.54 -8.18
N LEU A 52 -9.53 -4.37 -6.86
CA LEU A 52 -10.69 -4.52 -5.97
C LEU A 52 -11.79 -3.48 -6.26
N GLU A 53 -11.40 -2.22 -6.49
CA GLU A 53 -12.31 -1.14 -6.92
C GLU A 53 -12.98 -1.48 -8.27
N TYR A 54 -12.21 -1.95 -9.25
CA TYR A 54 -12.74 -2.30 -10.57
C TYR A 54 -13.71 -3.48 -10.51
N LEU A 55 -13.45 -4.47 -9.66
CA LEU A 55 -14.33 -5.60 -9.42
C LEU A 55 -15.47 -5.28 -8.44
N ALA A 56 -15.53 -4.06 -7.89
CA ALA A 56 -16.47 -3.63 -6.87
C ALA A 56 -16.53 -4.56 -5.64
N ILE A 57 -15.37 -5.09 -5.23
CA ILE A 57 -15.24 -5.94 -4.03
C ILE A 57 -14.86 -5.03 -2.85
N PRO A 58 -15.69 -4.92 -1.80
CA PRO A 58 -15.34 -4.21 -0.58
C PRO A 58 -14.06 -4.78 0.03
N TYR A 59 -13.21 -3.93 0.61
CA TYR A 59 -11.94 -4.40 1.16
C TYR A 59 -11.45 -3.58 2.35
N THR A 60 -10.60 -4.18 3.19
CA THR A 60 -9.89 -3.47 4.29
C THR A 60 -8.78 -2.56 3.74
N HIS A 61 -8.02 -1.84 4.55
CA HIS A 61 -7.02 -0.84 4.10
C HIS A 61 -7.63 0.46 3.52
N SER A 62 -6.77 1.31 2.98
CA SER A 62 -7.09 2.58 2.33
C SER A 62 -7.48 2.42 0.85
N GLY A 63 -8.18 3.43 0.33
CA GLY A 63 -8.46 3.62 -1.11
C GLY A 63 -7.21 3.74 -1.99
N VAL A 64 -7.34 3.56 -3.30
CA VAL A 64 -6.24 3.62 -4.29
C VAL A 64 -5.35 4.85 -4.10
N LEU A 65 -5.94 6.06 -4.11
CA LEU A 65 -5.20 7.31 -4.02
C LEU A 65 -4.47 7.45 -2.68
N ALA A 66 -5.15 7.12 -1.58
CA ALA A 66 -4.57 7.23 -0.24
C ALA A 66 -3.37 6.28 -0.07
N SER A 67 -3.49 5.03 -0.55
CA SER A 67 -2.39 4.06 -0.59
C SER A 67 -1.20 4.57 -1.43
N ALA A 68 -1.45 5.01 -2.66
CA ALA A 68 -0.39 5.52 -3.54
C ALA A 68 0.36 6.74 -2.96
N LEU A 69 -0.38 7.67 -2.36
CA LEU A 69 0.21 8.85 -1.72
C LEU A 69 1.02 8.47 -0.48
N ALA A 70 0.50 7.58 0.37
CA ALA A 70 1.17 7.17 1.60
C ALA A 70 2.45 6.36 1.32
N MET A 71 2.45 5.51 0.30
CA MET A 71 3.62 4.70 -0.07
C MET A 71 4.77 5.56 -0.62
N ASN A 72 4.46 6.63 -1.35
CA ASN A 72 5.47 7.57 -1.82
C ASN A 72 5.77 8.64 -0.77
N LYS A 73 6.88 8.46 -0.03
CA LYS A 73 7.32 9.38 1.03
C LYS A 73 7.42 10.85 0.58
N GLU A 74 7.83 11.12 -0.66
CA GLU A 74 7.91 12.50 -1.16
C GLU A 74 6.52 13.11 -1.31
N GLN A 75 5.58 12.36 -1.91
CA GLN A 75 4.20 12.80 -2.11
C GLN A 75 3.44 12.92 -0.78
N ALA A 76 3.58 11.94 0.12
CA ALA A 76 3.04 12.00 1.47
C ALA A 76 3.46 13.29 2.19
N LYS A 77 4.75 13.65 2.12
CA LYS A 77 5.27 14.89 2.73
C LYS A 77 4.72 16.15 2.08
N LYS A 78 4.53 16.16 0.75
CA LYS A 78 3.91 17.29 0.03
C LYS A 78 2.47 17.51 0.50
N VAL A 79 1.67 16.45 0.55
CA VAL A 79 0.27 16.50 1.00
C VAL A 79 0.18 16.93 2.47
N ALA A 80 0.98 16.32 3.35
CA ALA A 80 1.02 16.68 4.77
C ALA A 80 1.41 18.15 4.99
N ARG A 81 2.46 18.64 4.30
CA ARG A 81 2.88 20.03 4.38
C ARG A 81 1.80 21.00 3.88
N ALA A 82 1.13 20.66 2.78
CA ALA A 82 0.02 21.46 2.26
C ALA A 82 -1.15 21.55 3.25
N ALA A 83 -1.36 20.50 4.06
CA ALA A 83 -2.34 20.48 5.14
C ALA A 83 -1.85 21.13 6.45
N GLY A 84 -0.66 21.75 6.47
CA GLY A 84 -0.10 22.40 7.66
C GLY A 84 0.54 21.44 8.68
N ILE A 85 0.72 20.16 8.32
CA ILE A 85 1.37 19.18 9.18
C ILE A 85 2.90 19.31 9.04
N PRO A 86 3.65 19.43 10.15
CA PRO A 86 5.11 19.42 10.11
C PRO A 86 5.66 18.12 9.54
N VAL A 87 6.62 18.22 8.62
CA VAL A 87 7.32 17.05 8.05
C VAL A 87 8.82 17.27 8.07
N ALA A 88 9.57 16.18 8.29
CA ALA A 88 11.03 16.21 8.29
C ALA A 88 11.58 16.68 6.94
N GLU A 89 12.58 17.57 6.98
CA GLU A 89 13.35 17.97 5.80
C GLU A 89 13.95 16.73 5.11
N SER A 90 13.90 16.71 3.78
CA SER A 90 14.46 15.60 3.01
C SER A 90 14.76 16.02 1.59
N LYS A 91 15.68 15.29 0.97
CA LYS A 91 16.09 15.48 -0.42
C LYS A 91 15.95 14.17 -1.17
N VAL A 92 15.24 14.18 -2.31
CA VAL A 92 15.22 13.04 -3.23
C VAL A 92 16.51 13.07 -4.04
N VAL A 93 17.27 11.99 -3.99
CA VAL A 93 18.55 11.88 -4.69
C VAL A 93 18.57 10.59 -5.50
N ASN A 94 19.14 10.67 -6.69
CA ASN A 94 19.45 9.46 -7.45
C ASN A 94 20.60 8.74 -6.74
N ARG A 95 20.50 7.41 -6.58
CA ARG A 95 21.54 6.60 -5.92
C ARG A 95 22.93 6.76 -6.55
N PHE A 96 23.02 7.02 -7.85
CA PHE A 96 24.28 7.20 -8.58
C PHE A 96 24.83 8.62 -8.46
N ALA A 97 24.04 9.57 -7.97
CA ALA A 97 24.47 10.93 -7.69
C ALA A 97 25.10 11.06 -6.28
N VAL A 98 24.81 10.11 -5.37
CA VAL A 98 25.43 10.07 -4.04
C VAL A 98 26.77 9.35 -4.17
N LYS A 99 27.84 10.14 -4.33
CA LYS A 99 29.23 9.66 -4.32
C LYS A 99 29.92 10.15 -3.05
N ASP A 100 30.94 10.99 -3.21
CA ASP A 100 31.84 11.39 -2.12
C ASP A 100 31.37 12.65 -1.36
N VAL A 101 30.14 13.11 -1.60
CA VAL A 101 29.59 14.33 -0.98
C VAL A 101 28.23 14.04 -0.34
N HIS A 102 28.07 14.44 0.91
CA HIS A 102 26.82 14.31 1.62
C HIS A 102 25.72 15.19 0.97
N PRO A 103 24.52 14.64 0.71
CA PRO A 103 23.43 15.36 0.06
C PRO A 103 22.77 16.41 0.98
N MET A 104 22.96 16.27 2.30
CA MET A 104 22.49 17.16 3.36
C MET A 104 23.51 17.18 4.51
N LYS A 105 23.38 18.13 5.43
CA LYS A 105 24.22 18.20 6.64
C LYS A 105 23.98 16.95 7.52
N PRO A 106 25.02 16.17 7.86
CA PRO A 106 24.86 15.04 8.78
C PRO A 106 24.45 15.48 10.20
N PRO A 107 23.74 14.62 10.97
CA PRO A 107 23.24 13.31 10.58
C PRO A 107 21.94 13.38 9.76
N TYR A 108 21.73 12.40 8.88
CA TYR A 108 20.47 12.19 8.17
C TYR A 108 20.19 10.68 8.03
N VAL A 109 18.92 10.33 7.81
CA VAL A 109 18.47 8.97 7.47
C VAL A 109 18.31 8.85 5.97
#